data_AF-A0A0P0F384-F1
#
_entry.id   AF-A0A0P0F384-F1
#
_cell.length_a   1.000
_cell.length_b   1.000
_cell.length_c   1.000
_cell.angle_alpha   90.00
_cell.angle_beta   90.00
_cell.angle_gamma   90.00
#
_symmetry.space_group_name_H-M   'P 1'
#
loop_
_entity.id
_entity.type
_entity.pdbx_description
1 polymer ?
#
loop_
_entity_poly.entity_id
_entity_poly.type
_entity_poly.pdbx_seq_one_letter_code
_entity_poly.pdbx_strand_id
1 'polypeptide(L)'
;MPLDFVRAIARDPAMSDQPLKVHTTGTHRIATPDQTLARVAPFLPVMGITRVANVTGLDHVGIPVVMVTRPNARSISVAQGKGVTLAAAKASGVMESIESYHAERITLPLKFASYDELRWTHRVVDVTRLPRLSTSAFTPHTPMLWIEGDDLLGGGRTWVPFETVHLNFTLPMPPGSGCFLAGSNGLASGNSLAEATAHAMTELVERDAATLWRLSSPEAQAATRIDPDSVADPVCRSLLDRFDDAGVAVGLWDITSDIGLPAFLCRIATREDAPQHSIRPAMGMGCHAAPEVSLSRALTEAAQSRLTFIAGARDDMPRSEYERHLDPAQHARWKALITGDTGRRDFATVPGLAGRTVEEDLACQLDRLRAAGIEEAVAVDLTKPEFGIAVVRLVIPGLEGLDSSPDYAMGARARAVAGL
;
A
#
# COMPACT_ATOMS: atom_id res chain seq x y z
N MET A 1 -1.21 -24.64 8.98
CA MET A 1 -1.75 -23.78 10.05
C MET A 1 -0.86 -22.56 10.28
N PRO A 2 -0.89 -21.54 9.41
CA PRO A 2 0.02 -20.39 9.55
C PRO A 2 -0.65 -19.14 10.15
N LEU A 3 -1.94 -18.89 9.87
CA LEU A 3 -2.68 -17.73 10.38
C LEU A 3 -3.31 -17.92 11.78
N ASP A 4 -3.36 -19.14 12.31
CA ASP A 4 -3.83 -19.39 13.68
C ASP A 4 -2.91 -18.70 14.71
N PHE A 5 -1.62 -18.55 14.37
CA PHE A 5 -0.65 -17.78 15.14
C PHE A 5 -0.91 -16.26 15.05
N VAL A 6 -1.26 -15.75 13.87
CA VAL A 6 -1.66 -14.34 13.68
C VAL A 6 -2.94 -14.03 14.49
N ARG A 7 -3.88 -14.97 14.53
CA ARG A 7 -5.05 -14.88 15.44
C ARG A 7 -4.68 -14.95 16.90
N ALA A 8 -3.69 -15.75 17.28
CA ALA A 8 -3.22 -15.84 18.65
C ALA A 8 -2.64 -14.50 19.09
N ILE A 9 -1.82 -13.84 18.25
CA ILE A 9 -1.32 -12.48 18.47
C ILE A 9 -2.47 -11.49 18.67
N ALA A 10 -3.53 -11.59 17.86
CA ALA A 10 -4.72 -10.74 17.99
C ALA A 10 -5.50 -10.94 19.30
N ARG A 11 -5.23 -12.03 20.05
CA ARG A 11 -5.89 -12.39 21.31
C ARG A 11 -4.99 -12.22 22.54
N ASP A 12 -3.69 -12.46 22.40
CA ASP A 12 -2.68 -12.32 23.46
C ASP A 12 -1.33 -11.84 22.88
N PRO A 13 -1.04 -10.54 22.95
CA PRO A 13 0.20 -9.98 22.39
C PRO A 13 1.45 -10.30 23.23
N ALA A 14 1.33 -10.85 24.44
CA ALA A 14 2.44 -11.04 25.38
C ALA A 14 3.22 -12.36 25.20
N MET A 15 3.09 -13.04 24.05
CA MET A 15 3.82 -14.29 23.78
C MET A 15 5.34 -14.04 23.76
N SER A 16 6.05 -14.59 24.76
CA SER A 16 7.42 -14.19 25.14
C SER A 16 8.57 -14.68 24.25
N ASP A 17 8.35 -14.99 22.97
CA ASP A 17 9.40 -15.52 22.06
C ASP A 17 9.34 -14.96 20.63
N GLN A 18 8.78 -13.76 20.45
CA GLN A 18 8.70 -13.12 19.13
C GLN A 18 10.02 -12.46 18.72
N PRO A 19 10.39 -12.53 17.42
CA PRO A 19 11.60 -11.89 16.93
C PRO A 19 11.51 -10.37 17.06
N LEU A 20 12.56 -9.76 17.62
CA LEU A 20 12.69 -8.31 17.66
C LEU A 20 12.89 -7.74 16.25
N LYS A 21 12.46 -6.49 16.05
CA LYS A 21 12.82 -5.71 14.86
C LYS A 21 14.33 -5.49 14.84
N VAL A 22 15.02 -5.99 13.83
CA VAL A 22 16.49 -5.88 13.69
C VAL A 22 16.91 -4.80 12.69
N HIS A 23 16.00 -4.40 11.81
CA HIS A 23 16.21 -3.31 10.87
C HIS A 23 15.13 -2.25 11.10
N THR A 24 15.55 -1.05 11.53
CA THR A 24 14.66 0.08 11.83
C THR A 24 14.98 1.34 11.02
N THR A 25 15.99 1.30 10.15
CA THR A 25 16.41 2.45 9.34
C THR A 25 15.46 2.64 8.16
N GLY A 26 14.52 3.59 8.29
CA GLY A 26 13.54 3.94 7.25
C GLY A 26 12.39 2.94 7.09
N THR A 27 12.49 1.75 7.68
CA THR A 27 11.43 0.73 7.77
C THR A 27 11.71 -0.22 8.93
N HIS A 28 10.67 -0.90 9.46
CA HIS A 28 10.79 -1.87 10.55
C HIS A 28 10.64 -3.31 10.02
N ARG A 29 11.67 -4.15 10.19
CA ARG A 29 11.69 -5.54 9.72
C ARG A 29 12.43 -6.47 10.69
N ILE A 30 12.05 -7.76 10.69
CA ILE A 30 12.73 -8.81 11.48
C ILE A 30 14.00 -9.35 10.82
N ALA A 31 14.30 -8.93 9.59
CA ALA A 31 15.54 -9.22 8.89
C ALA A 31 16.05 -7.98 8.15
N THR A 32 17.36 -7.91 7.91
CA THR A 32 17.93 -6.85 7.06
C THR A 32 17.51 -7.02 5.59
N PRO A 33 17.55 -5.96 4.78
CA PRO A 33 17.31 -6.06 3.35
C PRO A 33 18.23 -7.06 2.64
N ASP A 34 19.52 -7.11 2.99
CA ASP A 34 20.47 -8.05 2.41
C ASP A 34 20.15 -9.51 2.77
N GLN A 35 19.78 -9.79 4.03
CA GLN A 35 19.33 -11.13 4.42
C GLN A 35 18.05 -11.54 3.68
N THR A 36 17.11 -10.60 3.53
CA THR A 36 15.86 -10.83 2.79
C THR A 36 16.16 -11.18 1.33
N LEU A 37 17.01 -10.38 0.67
CA LEU A 37 17.44 -10.60 -0.71
C LEU A 37 18.17 -11.93 -0.88
N ALA A 38 19.10 -12.26 0.02
CA ALA A 38 19.83 -13.52 -0.01
C ALA A 38 18.89 -14.73 0.11
N ARG A 39 17.86 -14.64 0.96
CA ARG A 39 16.86 -15.70 1.14
C ARG A 39 16.04 -15.95 -0.11
N VAL A 40 15.64 -14.89 -0.83
CA VAL A 40 14.73 -15.02 -2.00
C VAL A 40 15.47 -15.14 -3.34
N ALA A 41 16.76 -14.82 -3.39
CA ALA A 41 17.59 -14.87 -4.60
C ALA A 41 17.49 -16.19 -5.39
N PRO A 42 17.49 -17.38 -4.76
CA PRO A 42 17.36 -18.65 -5.49
C PRO A 42 16.04 -18.81 -6.27
N PHE A 43 14.98 -18.11 -5.85
CA PHE A 43 13.64 -18.26 -6.43
C PHE A 43 13.33 -17.27 -7.55
N LEU A 44 14.16 -16.22 -7.73
CA LEU A 44 13.92 -15.19 -8.74
C LEU A 44 13.73 -15.75 -10.16
N PRO A 45 14.57 -16.70 -10.65
CA PRO A 45 14.38 -17.28 -11.97
C PRO A 45 13.07 -18.08 -12.10
N VAL A 46 12.70 -18.84 -11.06
CA VAL A 46 11.46 -19.63 -11.03
C VAL A 46 10.23 -18.73 -11.06
N MET A 47 10.32 -17.56 -10.44
CA MET A 47 9.27 -16.55 -10.44
C MET A 47 9.28 -15.68 -11.71
N GLY A 48 10.24 -15.90 -12.62
CA GLY A 48 10.34 -15.19 -13.89
C GLY A 48 10.89 -13.76 -13.76
N ILE A 49 11.56 -13.44 -12.65
CA ILE A 49 12.25 -12.16 -12.48
C ILE A 49 13.54 -12.22 -13.29
N THR A 50 13.56 -11.49 -14.40
CA THR A 50 14.69 -11.49 -15.35
C THR A 50 15.69 -10.37 -15.08
N ARG A 51 15.27 -9.31 -14.37
CA ARG A 51 16.08 -8.12 -14.15
C ARG A 51 15.67 -7.38 -12.88
N VAL A 52 16.66 -6.96 -12.11
CA VAL A 52 16.55 -5.97 -11.03
C VAL A 52 17.50 -4.83 -11.39
N ALA A 53 16.97 -3.72 -11.90
CA ALA A 53 17.79 -2.62 -12.39
C ALA A 53 17.71 -1.41 -11.47
N ASN A 54 18.87 -0.89 -11.08
CA ASN A 54 18.98 0.38 -10.39
C ASN A 54 18.77 1.52 -11.39
N VAL A 55 17.68 2.27 -11.21
CA VAL A 55 17.28 3.38 -12.09
C VAL A 55 17.45 4.74 -11.41
N THR A 56 17.98 4.77 -10.18
CA THR A 56 18.23 5.99 -9.39
C THR A 56 18.92 7.10 -10.18
N GLY A 57 19.92 6.75 -11.01
CA GLY A 57 20.70 7.73 -11.78
C GLY A 57 19.97 8.37 -12.96
N LEU A 58 18.70 8.02 -13.21
CA LEU A 58 17.86 8.72 -14.18
C LEU A 58 17.27 10.03 -13.63
N ASP A 59 17.27 10.21 -12.30
CA ASP A 59 16.89 11.46 -11.64
C ASP A 59 18.07 12.01 -10.83
N HIS A 60 18.00 13.30 -10.50
CA HIS A 60 19.05 14.01 -9.79
C HIS A 60 18.80 14.09 -8.26
N VAL A 61 17.65 13.64 -7.78
CA VAL A 61 17.32 13.57 -6.34
C VAL A 61 18.20 12.55 -5.60
N GLY A 62 18.63 11.48 -6.27
CA GLY A 62 19.55 10.48 -5.68
C GLY A 62 18.95 9.59 -4.59
N ILE A 63 17.62 9.54 -4.44
CA ILE A 63 16.94 8.55 -3.57
C ILE A 63 16.88 7.19 -4.29
N PRO A 64 17.33 6.08 -3.67
CA PRO A 64 17.38 4.77 -4.31
C PRO A 64 16.02 4.25 -4.82
N VAL A 65 15.96 3.98 -6.12
CA VAL A 65 14.81 3.37 -6.79
C VAL A 65 15.29 2.29 -7.77
N VAL A 66 14.58 1.17 -7.80
CA VAL A 66 14.85 0.05 -8.71
C VAL A 66 13.59 -0.34 -9.47
N MET A 67 13.78 -0.96 -10.64
CA MET A 67 12.73 -1.68 -11.36
C MET A 67 12.99 -3.18 -11.33
N VAL A 68 11.94 -3.97 -11.15
CA VAL A 68 12.01 -5.44 -11.14
C VAL A 68 11.10 -5.98 -12.24
N THR A 69 11.69 -6.61 -13.25
CA THR A 69 10.99 -7.02 -14.47
C THR A 69 10.63 -8.50 -14.42
N ARG A 70 9.33 -8.81 -14.60
CA ARG A 70 8.77 -10.14 -14.86
C ARG A 70 7.98 -10.11 -16.19
N PRO A 71 8.62 -10.38 -17.34
CA PRO A 71 8.00 -10.17 -18.66
C PRO A 71 6.71 -10.95 -18.91
N ASN A 72 6.56 -12.12 -18.26
CA ASN A 72 5.38 -12.98 -18.38
C ASN A 72 4.52 -12.93 -17.10
N ALA A 73 4.49 -11.78 -16.41
CA ALA A 73 3.53 -11.52 -15.35
C ALA A 73 2.10 -11.62 -15.91
N ARG A 74 1.16 -12.04 -15.05
CA ARG A 74 -0.27 -12.07 -15.40
C ARG A 74 -0.98 -10.78 -15.00
N SER A 75 -0.27 -9.89 -14.32
CA SER A 75 -0.67 -8.53 -13.95
C SER A 75 0.21 -7.49 -14.66
N ILE A 76 1.01 -6.73 -13.91
CA ILE A 76 1.96 -5.74 -14.44
C ILE A 76 3.35 -6.36 -14.59
N SER A 77 4.04 -6.04 -15.69
CA SER A 77 5.33 -6.65 -16.03
C SER A 77 6.51 -6.09 -15.21
N VAL A 78 6.33 -4.93 -14.58
CA VAL A 78 7.38 -4.21 -13.87
C VAL A 78 6.89 -3.75 -12.50
N ALA A 79 7.47 -4.33 -11.45
CA ALA A 79 7.34 -3.85 -10.08
C ALA A 79 8.38 -2.76 -9.80
N GLN A 80 8.09 -1.86 -8.87
CA GLN A 80 9.00 -0.77 -8.49
C GLN A 80 9.47 -0.97 -7.06
N GLY A 81 10.74 -0.69 -6.79
CA GLY A 81 11.31 -0.78 -5.45
C GLY A 81 11.85 0.56 -4.99
N LYS A 82 11.58 0.90 -3.74
CA LYS A 82 12.05 2.15 -3.11
C LYS A 82 12.64 1.91 -1.73
N GLY A 83 13.58 2.75 -1.33
CA GLY A 83 14.15 2.68 0.00
C GLY A 83 15.27 3.67 0.24
N VAL A 84 15.65 3.81 1.51
CA VAL A 84 16.70 4.74 1.97
C VAL A 84 18.10 4.27 1.57
N THR A 85 18.26 2.98 1.30
CA THR A 85 19.47 2.37 0.72
C THR A 85 19.12 1.59 -0.54
N LEU A 86 20.11 1.33 -1.39
CA LEU A 86 19.91 0.49 -2.58
C LEU A 86 19.49 -0.94 -2.21
N ALA A 87 20.00 -1.50 -1.11
CA ALA A 87 19.59 -2.82 -0.64
C ALA A 87 18.10 -2.83 -0.23
N ALA A 88 17.63 -1.80 0.48
CA ALA A 88 16.22 -1.63 0.83
C ALA A 88 15.34 -1.48 -0.43
N ALA A 89 15.76 -0.66 -1.40
CA ALA A 89 15.03 -0.50 -2.67
C ALA A 89 14.94 -1.82 -3.45
N LYS A 90 16.05 -2.57 -3.54
CA LYS A 90 16.08 -3.91 -4.15
C LYS A 90 15.14 -4.87 -3.43
N ALA A 91 15.19 -4.94 -2.10
CA ALA A 91 14.32 -5.80 -1.32
C ALA A 91 12.85 -5.44 -1.54
N SER A 92 12.50 -4.15 -1.50
CA SER A 92 11.15 -3.65 -1.78
C SER A 92 10.65 -4.11 -3.16
N GLY A 93 11.38 -3.84 -4.23
CA GLY A 93 10.92 -4.18 -5.59
C GLY A 93 10.88 -5.68 -5.85
N VAL A 94 11.83 -6.44 -5.30
CA VAL A 94 11.85 -7.90 -5.43
C VAL A 94 10.66 -8.51 -4.69
N MET A 95 10.40 -8.09 -3.46
CA MET A 95 9.30 -8.60 -2.64
C MET A 95 7.94 -8.25 -3.24
N GLU A 96 7.74 -7.04 -3.77
CA GLU A 96 6.54 -6.65 -4.53
C GLU A 96 6.31 -7.54 -5.78
N SER A 97 7.39 -7.90 -6.47
CA SER A 97 7.34 -8.78 -7.63
C SER A 97 6.95 -10.23 -7.25
N ILE A 98 7.41 -10.69 -6.08
CA ILE A 98 7.09 -12.00 -5.49
C ILE A 98 5.63 -12.04 -5.02
N GLU A 99 5.15 -10.99 -4.36
CA GLU A 99 3.74 -10.84 -3.98
C GLU A 99 2.81 -11.06 -5.17
N SER A 100 3.08 -10.33 -6.25
CA SER A 100 2.34 -10.44 -7.49
C SER A 100 2.41 -11.86 -8.06
N TYR A 101 3.58 -12.52 -8.04
CA TYR A 101 3.70 -13.91 -8.51
C TYR A 101 2.76 -14.86 -7.77
N HIS A 102 2.68 -14.73 -6.44
CA HIS A 102 1.82 -15.54 -5.60
C HIS A 102 0.33 -15.29 -5.87
N ALA A 103 -0.08 -14.02 -5.94
CA ALA A 103 -1.47 -13.62 -6.21
C ALA A 103 -1.93 -13.94 -7.66
N GLU A 104 -1.00 -14.06 -8.61
CA GLU A 104 -1.29 -14.49 -9.98
C GLU A 104 -1.48 -16.00 -10.14
N ARG A 105 -0.99 -16.79 -9.17
CA ARG A 105 -0.88 -18.27 -9.25
C ARG A 105 -1.46 -18.94 -8.01
N ILE A 106 -2.63 -18.50 -7.57
CA ILE A 106 -3.30 -19.07 -6.40
C ILE A 106 -3.72 -20.51 -6.70
N THR A 107 -3.35 -21.43 -5.79
CA THR A 107 -3.66 -22.88 -5.87
C THR A 107 -4.57 -23.33 -4.73
N LEU A 108 -5.10 -22.38 -3.96
CA LEU A 108 -6.01 -22.65 -2.86
C LEU A 108 -7.38 -23.11 -3.38
N PRO A 109 -8.13 -23.93 -2.62
CA PRO A 109 -9.46 -24.34 -2.99
C PRO A 109 -10.41 -23.15 -3.17
N LEU A 110 -11.23 -23.21 -4.22
CA LEU A 110 -12.25 -22.21 -4.51
C LEU A 110 -13.64 -22.84 -4.45
N LYS A 111 -14.65 -22.03 -4.14
CA LYS A 111 -16.06 -22.39 -4.27
C LYS A 111 -16.72 -21.55 -5.34
N PHE A 112 -17.50 -22.18 -6.21
CA PHE A 112 -18.34 -21.47 -7.17
C PHE A 112 -19.79 -21.48 -6.68
N ALA A 113 -20.29 -20.33 -6.26
CA ALA A 113 -21.62 -20.15 -5.69
C ALA A 113 -22.05 -18.69 -5.76
N SER A 114 -23.34 -18.42 -5.64
CA SER A 114 -23.83 -17.07 -5.36
C SER A 114 -23.64 -16.70 -3.88
N TYR A 115 -23.67 -15.40 -3.55
CA TYR A 115 -23.62 -14.94 -2.16
C TYR A 115 -24.78 -15.52 -1.34
N ASP A 116 -25.99 -15.53 -1.92
CA ASP A 116 -27.19 -16.00 -1.21
C ASP A 116 -27.13 -17.50 -0.90
N GLU A 117 -26.55 -18.33 -1.77
CA GLU A 117 -26.33 -19.76 -1.48
C GLU A 117 -25.25 -19.96 -0.42
N LEU A 118 -24.12 -19.26 -0.54
CA LEU A 118 -22.94 -19.51 0.28
C LEU A 118 -23.15 -19.11 1.75
N ARG A 119 -23.86 -18.00 2.00
CA ARG A 119 -24.08 -17.47 3.36
C ARG A 119 -24.92 -18.37 4.27
N TRP A 120 -25.67 -19.33 3.72
CA TRP A 120 -26.43 -20.30 4.51
C TRP A 120 -25.57 -21.44 5.08
N THR A 121 -24.39 -21.66 4.50
CA THR A 121 -23.53 -22.81 4.84
C THR A 121 -22.16 -22.41 5.35
N HIS A 122 -21.73 -21.17 5.08
CA HIS A 122 -20.41 -20.65 5.46
C HIS A 122 -20.54 -19.22 5.96
N ARG A 123 -19.57 -18.80 6.77
CA ARG A 123 -19.39 -17.38 7.04
C ARG A 123 -18.86 -16.69 5.79
N VAL A 124 -19.53 -15.63 5.37
CA VAL A 124 -19.16 -14.82 4.21
C VAL A 124 -18.99 -13.38 4.69
N VAL A 125 -17.98 -12.70 4.15
CA VAL A 125 -17.70 -11.30 4.43
C VAL A 125 -18.90 -10.39 4.08
N ASP A 126 -19.05 -9.24 4.74
CA ASP A 126 -20.05 -8.26 4.34
C ASP A 126 -19.70 -7.61 2.99
N VAL A 127 -20.24 -8.20 1.92
CA VAL A 127 -20.08 -7.74 0.53
C VAL A 127 -20.70 -6.37 0.23
N THR A 128 -21.52 -5.83 1.14
CA THR A 128 -22.08 -4.48 0.98
C THR A 128 -21.08 -3.39 1.39
N ARG A 129 -20.09 -3.76 2.21
CA ARG A 129 -19.02 -2.88 2.72
C ARG A 129 -17.72 -2.99 1.93
N LEU A 130 -17.62 -3.91 0.96
CA LEU A 130 -16.47 -4.00 0.07
C LEU A 130 -16.45 -2.84 -0.93
N PRO A 131 -15.27 -2.29 -1.30
CA PRO A 131 -15.16 -1.33 -2.38
C PRO A 131 -15.74 -1.87 -3.69
N ARG A 132 -16.65 -1.11 -4.29
CA ARG A 132 -17.36 -1.48 -5.52
C ARG A 132 -16.94 -0.60 -6.68
N LEU A 133 -17.20 -1.13 -7.87
CA LEU A 133 -17.20 -0.36 -9.10
C LEU A 133 -18.55 0.37 -9.24
N SER A 134 -18.55 1.58 -9.78
CA SER A 134 -19.75 2.33 -10.18
C SER A 134 -20.56 1.56 -11.23
N THR A 135 -19.88 0.70 -11.99
CA THR A 135 -20.41 -0.21 -13.01
C THR A 135 -20.65 -1.64 -12.50
N SER A 136 -20.53 -1.87 -11.18
CA SER A 136 -20.67 -3.20 -10.58
C SER A 136 -22.01 -3.84 -10.94
N ALA A 137 -21.94 -5.05 -11.51
CA ALA A 137 -23.10 -5.89 -11.81
C ALA A 137 -23.43 -6.88 -10.68
N PHE A 138 -22.90 -6.65 -9.47
CA PHE A 138 -23.09 -7.57 -8.36
C PHE A 138 -24.57 -7.68 -7.96
N THR A 139 -25.06 -8.92 -7.91
CA THR A 139 -26.31 -9.26 -7.23
C THR A 139 -26.05 -10.41 -6.25
N PRO A 140 -26.82 -10.53 -5.17
CA PRO A 140 -26.74 -11.68 -4.26
C PRO A 140 -26.88 -13.05 -4.93
N HIS A 141 -27.47 -13.09 -6.14
CA HIS A 141 -27.75 -14.31 -6.89
C HIS A 141 -26.72 -14.58 -8.00
N THR A 142 -25.80 -13.66 -8.27
CA THR A 142 -24.76 -13.84 -9.29
C THR A 142 -23.75 -14.88 -8.81
N PRO A 143 -23.58 -16.03 -9.51
CA PRO A 143 -22.57 -17.01 -9.14
C PRO A 143 -21.16 -16.48 -9.42
N MET A 144 -20.26 -16.65 -8.46
CA MET A 144 -18.86 -16.23 -8.57
C MET A 144 -17.93 -17.17 -7.80
N LEU A 145 -16.63 -17.01 -8.02
CA LEU A 145 -15.62 -17.73 -7.26
C LEU A 145 -15.40 -17.05 -5.91
N TRP A 146 -15.33 -17.86 -4.87
CA TRP A 146 -15.04 -17.48 -3.50
C TRP A 146 -13.79 -18.21 -3.02
N ILE A 147 -13.04 -17.54 -2.15
CA ILE A 147 -11.85 -18.09 -1.51
C ILE A 147 -11.95 -17.90 0.00
N GLU A 148 -11.47 -18.89 0.75
CA GLU A 148 -11.49 -18.87 2.20
C GLU A 148 -10.27 -18.13 2.76
N GLY A 149 -10.51 -17.26 3.73
CA GLY A 149 -9.49 -16.62 4.54
C GLY A 149 -9.81 -16.73 6.03
N ASP A 150 -8.95 -16.13 6.84
CA ASP A 150 -9.11 -16.05 8.28
C ASP A 150 -9.48 -14.64 8.71
N ASP A 151 -10.67 -14.47 9.29
CA ASP A 151 -11.02 -13.19 9.91
C ASP A 151 -10.24 -13.00 11.21
N LEU A 152 -9.45 -11.94 11.26
CA LEU A 152 -8.57 -11.56 12.36
C LEU A 152 -9.31 -10.77 13.46
N LEU A 153 -10.45 -10.15 13.11
CA LEU A 153 -11.25 -9.36 14.05
C LEU A 153 -12.44 -10.15 14.58
N GLY A 154 -13.33 -10.59 13.69
CA GLY A 154 -14.52 -11.37 14.05
C GLY A 154 -14.24 -12.85 14.28
N GLY A 155 -13.05 -13.36 13.94
CA GLY A 155 -12.62 -14.74 14.18
C GLY A 155 -13.21 -15.80 13.24
N GLY A 156 -12.50 -16.91 13.05
CA GLY A 156 -12.99 -18.03 12.24
C GLY A 156 -12.86 -17.84 10.72
N ARG A 157 -13.05 -18.94 10.00
CA ARG A 157 -12.89 -19.01 8.54
C ARG A 157 -14.00 -18.22 7.86
N THR A 158 -13.63 -17.30 6.99
CA THR A 158 -14.56 -16.40 6.29
C THR A 158 -14.26 -16.40 4.81
N TRP A 159 -15.32 -16.50 3.99
CA TRP A 159 -15.22 -16.51 2.54
C TRP A 159 -15.31 -15.10 1.97
N VAL A 160 -14.40 -14.78 1.04
CA VAL A 160 -14.36 -13.49 0.32
C VAL A 160 -14.44 -13.74 -1.19
N PRO A 161 -14.95 -12.76 -1.99
CA PRO A 161 -14.96 -12.89 -3.43
C PRO A 161 -13.53 -13.04 -3.97
N PHE A 162 -13.29 -14.05 -4.80
CA PHE A 162 -11.95 -14.36 -5.31
C PHE A 162 -11.34 -13.20 -6.12
N GLU A 163 -12.18 -12.42 -6.82
CA GLU A 163 -11.75 -11.22 -7.57
C GLU A 163 -11.11 -10.14 -6.69
N THR A 164 -11.42 -10.13 -5.40
CA THR A 164 -10.79 -9.22 -4.42
C THR A 164 -9.45 -9.74 -3.92
N VAL A 165 -8.96 -10.88 -4.43
CA VAL A 165 -7.76 -11.56 -3.94
C VAL A 165 -6.71 -11.82 -5.02
N HIS A 166 -7.11 -12.29 -6.20
CA HIS A 166 -6.15 -12.62 -7.25
C HIS A 166 -5.66 -11.41 -8.05
N LEU A 167 -4.45 -11.52 -8.60
CA LEU A 167 -3.90 -10.58 -9.58
C LEU A 167 -3.73 -11.21 -10.97
N ASN A 168 -4.37 -12.34 -11.23
CA ASN A 168 -4.42 -12.87 -12.59
C ASN A 168 -5.40 -12.05 -13.45
N PHE A 169 -4.87 -11.18 -14.32
CA PHE A 169 -5.65 -10.35 -15.25
C PHE A 169 -5.59 -10.87 -16.70
N THR A 170 -5.15 -12.11 -16.92
CA THR A 170 -5.22 -12.72 -18.26
C THR A 170 -6.68 -12.94 -18.66
N LEU A 171 -6.98 -12.74 -19.95
CA LEU A 171 -8.31 -12.98 -20.50
C LEU A 171 -8.46 -14.44 -21.00
N PRO A 172 -9.67 -15.04 -20.88
CA PRO A 172 -10.86 -14.50 -20.23
C PRO A 172 -10.74 -14.46 -18.70
N MET A 173 -11.38 -13.46 -18.07
CA MET A 173 -11.45 -13.35 -16.62
C MET A 173 -12.28 -14.50 -16.00
N PRO A 174 -12.06 -14.86 -14.72
CA PRO A 174 -12.87 -15.87 -14.05
C PRO A 174 -14.37 -15.53 -14.02
N PRO A 175 -15.27 -16.53 -14.00
CA PRO A 175 -16.70 -16.29 -13.94
C PRO A 175 -17.12 -15.45 -12.73
N GLY A 176 -18.02 -14.47 -12.96
CA GLY A 176 -18.52 -13.57 -11.93
C GLY A 176 -17.62 -12.37 -11.60
N SER A 177 -16.51 -12.19 -12.32
CA SER A 177 -15.61 -11.01 -12.16
C SER A 177 -16.28 -9.70 -12.60
N GLY A 178 -15.81 -8.59 -12.06
CA GLY A 178 -16.29 -7.23 -12.36
C GLY A 178 -17.33 -6.72 -11.37
N CYS A 179 -17.46 -7.38 -10.22
CA CYS A 179 -18.39 -7.00 -9.16
C CYS A 179 -17.73 -6.08 -8.12
N PHE A 180 -16.44 -6.28 -7.84
CA PHE A 180 -15.70 -5.52 -6.82
C PHE A 180 -14.43 -4.90 -7.42
N LEU A 181 -13.84 -3.94 -6.69
CA LEU A 181 -12.59 -3.31 -7.11
C LEU A 181 -11.41 -4.30 -7.01
N ALA A 182 -11.07 -4.93 -8.13
CA ALA A 182 -9.88 -5.77 -8.25
C ALA A 182 -8.61 -4.91 -8.38
N GLY A 183 -7.53 -5.32 -7.73
CA GLY A 183 -6.27 -4.57 -7.70
C GLY A 183 -5.30 -5.13 -6.65
N SER A 184 -4.11 -4.54 -6.51
CA SER A 184 -3.09 -5.02 -5.57
C SER A 184 -3.31 -4.60 -4.11
N ASN A 185 -4.23 -3.68 -3.82
CA ASN A 185 -4.49 -3.20 -2.46
C ASN A 185 -4.62 -4.32 -1.41
N GLY A 186 -3.83 -4.23 -0.34
CA GLY A 186 -3.83 -5.19 0.75
C GLY A 186 -3.10 -6.49 0.42
N LEU A 187 -2.39 -6.57 -0.72
CA LEU A 187 -1.44 -7.64 -0.98
C LEU A 187 -0.08 -7.22 -0.41
N ALA A 188 0.53 -8.06 0.43
CA ALA A 188 1.86 -7.80 0.91
C ALA A 188 2.61 -9.09 1.23
N SER A 189 3.93 -9.01 1.19
CA SER A 189 4.85 -10.04 1.64
C SER A 189 5.68 -9.54 2.81
N GLY A 190 6.32 -10.49 3.49
CA GLY A 190 7.15 -10.18 4.64
C GLY A 190 8.09 -11.32 4.97
N ASN A 191 8.97 -11.05 5.93
CA ASN A 191 9.86 -12.05 6.49
C ASN A 191 9.14 -13.06 7.39
N SER A 192 7.93 -12.72 7.84
CA SER A 192 6.98 -13.58 8.55
C SER A 192 5.55 -13.24 8.09
N LEU A 193 4.57 -14.08 8.46
CA LEU A 193 3.16 -13.78 8.19
C LEU A 193 2.64 -12.59 8.96
N ALA A 194 3.14 -12.35 10.18
CA ALA A 194 2.82 -11.16 10.95
C ALA A 194 3.34 -9.90 10.22
N GLU A 195 4.56 -9.94 9.68
CA GLU A 195 5.14 -8.83 8.91
C GLU A 195 4.38 -8.56 7.60
N ALA A 196 4.03 -9.61 6.85
CA ALA A 196 3.21 -9.48 5.65
C ALA A 196 1.82 -8.89 5.98
N THR A 197 1.18 -9.39 7.04
CA THR A 197 -0.16 -8.95 7.45
C THR A 197 -0.14 -7.49 7.96
N ALA A 198 0.84 -7.13 8.78
CA ALA A 198 1.02 -5.76 9.26
C ALA A 198 1.29 -4.79 8.11
N HIS A 199 2.06 -5.21 7.10
CA HIS A 199 2.29 -4.40 5.91
C HIS A 199 0.99 -4.20 5.11
N ALA A 200 0.26 -5.28 4.80
CA ALA A 200 -1.02 -5.22 4.10
C ALA A 200 -2.04 -4.32 4.83
N MET A 201 -2.06 -4.40 6.16
CA MET A 201 -2.89 -3.56 7.03
C MET A 201 -2.55 -2.08 6.88
N THR A 202 -1.27 -1.72 7.01
CA THR A 202 -0.83 -0.32 6.85
C THR A 202 -1.13 0.21 5.45
N GLU A 203 -0.99 -0.60 4.40
CA GLU A 203 -1.32 -0.18 3.04
C GLU A 203 -2.81 0.12 2.88
N LEU A 204 -3.70 -0.75 3.39
CA LEU A 204 -5.15 -0.50 3.31
C LEU A 204 -5.56 0.76 4.07
N VAL A 205 -5.01 0.98 5.27
CA VAL A 205 -5.27 2.20 6.05
C VAL A 205 -4.71 3.43 5.36
N GLU A 206 -3.55 3.33 4.70
CA GLU A 206 -2.99 4.42 3.89
C GLU A 206 -3.96 4.84 2.77
N ARG A 207 -4.50 3.86 2.03
CA ARG A 207 -5.43 4.15 0.92
C ARG A 207 -6.74 4.75 1.43
N ASP A 208 -7.29 4.22 2.52
CA ASP A 208 -8.47 4.77 3.18
C ASP A 208 -8.25 6.23 3.60
N ALA A 209 -7.20 6.46 4.40
CA ALA A 209 -6.83 7.79 4.89
C ALA A 209 -6.64 8.80 3.76
N ALA A 210 -5.97 8.39 2.69
CA ALA A 210 -5.73 9.23 1.52
C ALA A 210 -7.02 9.60 0.78
N THR A 211 -7.95 8.65 0.62
CA THR A 211 -9.26 8.89 0.01
C THR A 211 -10.10 9.83 0.86
N LEU A 212 -10.17 9.61 2.18
CA LEU A 212 -10.91 10.49 3.10
C LEU A 212 -10.32 11.91 3.11
N TRP A 213 -8.99 12.03 3.15
CA TRP A 213 -8.32 13.32 3.12
C TRP A 213 -8.59 14.08 1.82
N ARG A 214 -8.58 13.42 0.66
CA ARG A 214 -8.89 14.05 -0.63
C ARG A 214 -10.34 14.54 -0.75
N LEU A 215 -11.27 13.87 -0.08
CA LEU A 215 -12.69 14.26 -0.03
C LEU A 215 -12.97 15.37 0.99
N SER A 216 -12.06 15.62 1.94
CA SER A 216 -12.20 16.70 2.92
C SER A 216 -12.07 18.09 2.27
N SER A 217 -12.57 19.13 2.96
CA SER A 217 -12.53 20.49 2.43
C SER A 217 -11.10 21.01 2.23
N PRO A 218 -10.86 21.95 1.30
CA PRO A 218 -9.54 22.55 1.11
C PRO A 218 -8.95 23.14 2.41
N GLU A 219 -9.79 23.70 3.28
CA GLU A 219 -9.37 24.25 4.57
C GLU A 219 -8.92 23.15 5.53
N ALA A 220 -9.63 22.02 5.57
CA ALA A 220 -9.25 20.85 6.36
C ALA A 220 -7.93 20.26 5.86
N GLN A 221 -7.76 20.13 4.53
CA GLN A 221 -6.51 19.68 3.92
C GLN A 221 -5.36 20.63 4.27
N ALA A 222 -5.56 21.94 4.12
CA ALA A 222 -4.55 22.94 4.47
C ALA A 222 -4.15 22.88 5.96
N ALA A 223 -5.11 22.70 6.88
CA ALA A 223 -4.85 22.62 8.31
C ALA A 223 -4.01 21.39 8.74
N THR A 224 -3.82 20.42 7.86
CA THR A 224 -3.02 19.21 8.11
C THR A 224 -1.59 19.29 7.59
N ARG A 225 -1.21 20.38 6.92
CA ARG A 225 0.15 20.53 6.38
C ARG A 225 1.17 20.55 7.51
N ILE A 226 2.29 19.86 7.30
CA ILE A 226 3.37 19.69 8.27
C ILE A 226 4.50 20.66 7.92
N ASP A 227 5.12 21.24 8.94
CA ASP A 227 6.37 21.97 8.77
C ASP A 227 7.54 21.00 8.55
N PRO A 228 8.20 20.97 7.38
CA PRO A 228 9.37 20.12 7.18
C PRO A 228 10.50 20.39 8.18
N ASP A 229 10.58 21.62 8.70
CA ASP A 229 11.58 22.00 9.71
C ASP A 229 11.31 21.46 11.11
N SER A 230 10.14 20.85 11.32
CA SER A 230 9.83 20.15 12.58
C SER A 230 10.28 18.68 12.62
N VAL A 231 10.67 18.11 11.48
CA VAL A 231 11.02 16.68 11.38
C VAL A 231 12.39 16.44 12.01
N ALA A 232 12.53 15.81 13.18
CA ALA A 232 13.86 15.61 13.79
C ALA A 232 14.53 14.26 13.42
N ASP A 233 13.77 13.32 12.84
CA ASP A 233 14.29 12.00 12.50
C ASP A 233 15.44 12.08 11.46
N PRO A 234 16.62 11.49 11.73
CA PRO A 234 17.78 11.61 10.85
C PRO A 234 17.57 11.03 9.45
N VAL A 235 16.76 9.97 9.31
CA VAL A 235 16.50 9.34 8.02
C VAL A 235 15.61 10.25 7.17
N CYS A 236 14.51 10.74 7.75
CA CYS A 236 13.61 11.66 7.07
C CYS A 236 14.31 12.99 6.73
N ARG A 237 15.15 13.51 7.62
CA ARG A 237 15.99 14.69 7.34
C ARG A 237 16.89 14.46 6.14
N SER A 238 17.62 13.34 6.11
CA SER A 238 18.49 13.04 4.96
C SER A 238 17.73 12.92 3.64
N LEU A 239 16.47 12.45 3.65
CA LEU A 239 15.63 12.42 2.46
C LEU A 239 15.16 13.83 2.05
N LEU A 240 14.77 14.67 3.01
CA LEU A 240 14.38 16.06 2.76
C LEU A 240 15.54 16.88 2.20
N ASP A 241 16.74 16.73 2.77
CA ASP A 241 17.96 17.41 2.32
C ASP A 241 18.29 17.03 0.86
N ARG A 242 18.13 15.75 0.46
CA ARG A 242 18.31 15.32 -0.93
C ARG A 242 17.35 15.98 -1.91
N PHE A 243 16.09 16.18 -1.51
CA PHE A 243 15.15 16.93 -2.34
C PHE A 243 15.53 18.41 -2.42
N ASP A 244 15.95 19.00 -1.30
CA ASP A 244 16.40 20.40 -1.24
C ASP A 244 17.62 20.67 -2.13
N ASP A 245 18.66 19.85 -1.99
CA ASP A 245 19.89 19.86 -2.79
C ASP A 245 19.61 19.69 -4.29
N ALA A 246 18.58 18.91 -4.64
CA ALA A 246 18.13 18.68 -6.00
C ALA A 246 17.20 19.78 -6.55
N GLY A 247 16.91 20.84 -5.77
CA GLY A 247 16.01 21.90 -6.19
C GLY A 247 14.55 21.43 -6.32
N VAL A 248 14.15 20.41 -5.56
CA VAL A 248 12.79 19.85 -5.55
C VAL A 248 12.09 20.29 -4.27
N ALA A 249 10.99 21.05 -4.41
CA ALA A 249 10.17 21.47 -3.29
C ALA A 249 9.35 20.29 -2.77
N VAL A 250 9.22 20.20 -1.44
CA VAL A 250 8.48 19.14 -0.74
C VAL A 250 7.33 19.77 0.06
N GLY A 251 6.12 19.26 -0.14
CA GLY A 251 4.97 19.51 0.71
C GLY A 251 4.58 18.24 1.46
N LEU A 252 4.28 18.37 2.75
CA LEU A 252 3.93 17.26 3.63
C LEU A 252 2.57 17.52 4.28
N TRP A 253 1.72 16.49 4.35
CA TRP A 253 0.42 16.54 5.01
C TRP A 253 0.24 15.33 5.91
N ASP A 254 -0.23 15.58 7.13
CA ASP A 254 -0.73 14.55 8.05
C ASP A 254 -2.14 14.15 7.63
N ILE A 255 -2.26 13.00 6.96
CA ILE A 255 -3.52 12.48 6.46
C ILE A 255 -4.14 11.46 7.43
N THR A 256 -3.62 11.35 8.66
CA THR A 256 -4.08 10.39 9.67
C THR A 256 -5.60 10.47 9.86
N SER A 257 -6.31 9.38 9.58
CA SER A 257 -7.76 9.26 9.73
C SER A 257 -8.16 8.92 11.16
N ASP A 258 -9.46 8.72 11.41
CA ASP A 258 -10.01 8.20 12.67
C ASP A 258 -9.47 6.81 13.06
N ILE A 259 -8.94 6.04 12.10
CA ILE A 259 -8.16 4.83 12.41
C ILE A 259 -6.94 5.18 13.27
N GLY A 260 -6.39 6.39 13.17
CA GLY A 260 -5.33 6.92 14.02
C GLY A 260 -4.00 6.18 13.95
N LEU A 261 -3.72 5.51 12.83
CA LEU A 261 -2.37 5.12 12.48
C LEU A 261 -1.70 6.28 11.73
N PRO A 262 -0.46 6.68 12.09
CA PRO A 262 0.25 7.76 11.42
C PRO A 262 0.32 7.53 9.91
N ALA A 263 -0.30 8.41 9.14
CA ALA A 263 -0.32 8.37 7.69
C ALA A 263 0.03 9.74 7.11
N PHE A 264 0.96 9.77 6.15
CA PHE A 264 1.43 11.00 5.54
C PHE A 264 1.30 10.97 4.03
N LEU A 265 1.02 12.13 3.46
CA LEU A 265 1.08 12.39 2.03
C LEU A 265 2.22 13.37 1.76
N CYS A 266 3.09 12.99 0.83
CA CYS A 266 4.17 13.82 0.33
C CYS A 266 3.86 14.23 -1.12
N ARG A 267 4.00 15.52 -1.43
CA ARG A 267 4.01 16.04 -2.80
C ARG A 267 5.35 16.66 -3.10
N ILE A 268 5.86 16.42 -4.30
CA ILE A 268 7.12 17.00 -4.77
C ILE A 268 6.94 17.67 -6.13
N ALA A 269 7.62 18.79 -6.33
CA ALA A 269 7.67 19.50 -7.60
C ALA A 269 9.02 20.21 -7.75
N THR A 270 9.55 20.27 -8.97
CA THR A 270 10.78 21.04 -9.26
C THR A 270 10.54 22.53 -8.94
N ARG A 271 11.51 23.19 -8.29
CA ARG A 271 11.43 24.62 -7.92
C ARG A 271 11.58 25.55 -9.11
N GLU A 272 12.44 25.20 -10.06
CA GLU A 272 12.65 26.00 -11.26
C GLU A 272 11.50 25.83 -12.25
N ASP A 273 10.94 26.94 -12.71
CA ASP A 273 9.97 26.98 -13.79
C ASP A 273 10.73 27.01 -15.13
N ALA A 274 11.38 25.91 -15.48
CA ALA A 274 12.05 25.72 -16.75
C ALA A 274 11.21 24.78 -17.64
N PRO A 275 10.34 25.31 -18.54
CA PRO A 275 9.40 24.49 -19.30
C PRO A 275 10.06 23.39 -20.13
N GLN A 276 11.31 23.60 -20.53
CA GLN A 276 12.12 22.68 -21.35
C GLN A 276 12.73 21.53 -20.55
N HIS A 277 12.77 21.66 -19.22
CA HIS A 277 13.27 20.68 -18.26
C HIS A 277 12.20 20.30 -17.22
N SER A 278 10.93 20.60 -17.51
CA SER A 278 9.86 20.40 -16.55
C SER A 278 9.60 18.92 -16.35
N ILE A 279 9.93 18.43 -15.16
CA ILE A 279 9.62 17.07 -14.72
C ILE A 279 8.33 17.13 -13.93
N ARG A 280 7.39 16.25 -14.29
CA ARG A 280 6.10 16.05 -13.64
C ARG A 280 6.21 16.11 -12.09
N PRO A 281 5.28 16.82 -11.41
CA PRO A 281 5.05 16.68 -9.97
C PRO A 281 4.64 15.26 -9.60
N ALA A 282 5.19 14.77 -8.50
CA ALA A 282 4.91 13.43 -8.01
C ALA A 282 4.40 13.47 -6.58
N MET A 283 3.81 12.36 -6.16
CA MET A 283 3.39 12.17 -4.79
C MET A 283 3.71 10.76 -4.33
N GLY A 284 3.83 10.63 -3.01
CA GLY A 284 3.92 9.37 -2.32
C GLY A 284 3.12 9.43 -1.03
N MET A 285 2.76 8.26 -0.53
CA MET A 285 2.03 8.12 0.71
C MET A 285 2.74 7.06 1.58
N GLY A 286 2.47 7.11 2.87
CA GLY A 286 3.07 6.18 3.80
C GLY A 286 2.25 6.06 5.07
N CYS A 287 1.97 4.83 5.47
CA CYS A 287 1.37 4.48 6.75
C CYS A 287 2.21 3.44 7.50
N HIS A 288 2.30 3.61 8.82
CA HIS A 288 3.03 2.77 9.75
C HIS A 288 2.67 3.16 11.19
N ALA A 289 2.89 2.26 12.14
CA ALA A 289 2.76 2.57 13.57
C ALA A 289 3.83 3.57 14.07
N ALA A 290 4.90 3.79 13.31
CA ALA A 290 6.00 4.71 13.65
C ALA A 290 5.94 5.89 12.67
N PRO A 291 5.71 7.13 13.14
CA PRO A 291 5.49 8.27 12.26
C PRO A 291 6.68 8.55 11.33
N GLU A 292 7.91 8.36 11.81
CA GLU A 292 9.13 8.48 11.02
C GLU A 292 9.21 7.44 9.89
N VAL A 293 8.72 6.22 10.11
CA VAL A 293 8.62 5.21 9.05
C VAL A 293 7.54 5.58 8.04
N SER A 294 6.39 6.07 8.50
CA SER A 294 5.31 6.56 7.62
C SER A 294 5.81 7.70 6.72
N LEU A 295 6.55 8.66 7.29
CA LEU A 295 7.09 9.80 6.54
C LEU A 295 8.18 9.35 5.55
N SER A 296 9.11 8.49 5.98
CA SER A 296 10.13 7.87 5.12
C SER A 296 9.50 7.15 3.92
N ARG A 297 8.41 6.39 4.12
CA ARG A 297 7.64 5.76 3.03
C ARG A 297 7.06 6.79 2.07
N ALA A 298 6.41 7.84 2.59
CA ALA A 298 5.82 8.88 1.75
C ALA A 298 6.88 9.61 0.89
N LEU A 299 8.03 9.96 1.48
CA LEU A 299 9.14 10.62 0.79
C LEU A 299 9.77 9.72 -0.29
N THR A 300 10.06 8.46 0.05
CA THR A 300 10.67 7.50 -0.89
C THR A 300 9.70 7.08 -2.00
N GLU A 301 8.40 6.99 -1.72
CA GLU A 301 7.37 6.74 -2.73
C GLU A 301 7.19 7.94 -3.67
N ALA A 302 7.30 9.18 -3.18
CA ALA A 302 7.28 10.37 -4.04
C ALA A 302 8.45 10.37 -5.04
N ALA A 303 9.66 10.03 -4.58
CA ALA A 303 10.82 9.87 -5.45
C ALA A 303 10.62 8.73 -6.46
N GLN A 304 10.10 7.58 -6.03
CA GLN A 304 9.82 6.45 -6.92
C GLN A 304 8.75 6.77 -7.97
N SER A 305 7.68 7.46 -7.59
CA SER A 305 6.61 7.90 -8.49
C SER A 305 7.16 8.81 -9.59
N ARG A 306 8.00 9.79 -9.22
CA ARG A 306 8.72 10.65 -10.16
C ARG A 306 9.63 9.83 -11.09
N LEU A 307 10.43 8.93 -10.53
CA LEU A 307 11.42 8.18 -11.29
C LEU A 307 10.78 7.15 -12.24
N THR A 308 9.64 6.59 -11.87
CA THR A 308 8.87 5.66 -12.71
C THR A 308 8.42 6.34 -14.01
N PHE A 309 8.03 7.61 -13.93
CA PHE A 309 7.68 8.42 -15.09
C PHE A 309 8.90 8.73 -15.95
N ILE A 310 10.00 9.19 -15.35
CA ILE A 310 11.26 9.49 -16.06
C ILE A 310 11.78 8.25 -16.81
N ALA A 311 11.74 7.08 -16.16
CA ALA A 311 12.19 5.83 -16.74
C ALA A 311 11.28 5.28 -17.84
N GLY A 312 10.04 5.79 -17.97
CA GLY A 312 9.03 5.22 -18.88
C GLY A 312 8.75 3.75 -18.59
N ALA A 313 8.80 3.35 -17.31
CA ALA A 313 8.88 1.94 -16.91
C ALA A 313 7.52 1.21 -16.86
N ARG A 314 6.40 1.92 -17.02
CA ARG A 314 5.04 1.39 -16.96
C ARG A 314 4.45 1.15 -18.35
N ASP A 315 3.98 -0.07 -18.57
CA ASP A 315 3.30 -0.53 -19.78
C ASP A 315 1.80 -0.20 -19.79
N ASP A 316 1.24 0.21 -18.65
CA ASP A 316 -0.19 0.51 -18.45
C ASP A 316 -0.53 2.01 -18.44
N MET A 317 0.44 2.89 -18.72
CA MET A 317 0.22 4.34 -18.76
C MET A 317 -0.09 4.82 -20.19
N PRO A 318 -1.33 5.31 -20.48
CA PRO A 318 -1.68 5.79 -21.82
C PRO A 318 -1.04 7.17 -22.11
N ARG A 319 -0.88 7.51 -23.39
CA ARG A 319 -0.34 8.82 -23.84
C ARG A 319 -1.04 10.01 -23.20
N SER A 320 -2.37 9.97 -23.10
CA SER A 320 -3.17 11.04 -22.51
C SER A 320 -2.82 11.29 -21.04
N GLU A 321 -2.36 10.26 -20.33
CA GLU A 321 -1.85 10.40 -18.98
C GLU A 321 -0.50 11.13 -18.99
N TYR A 322 0.42 10.79 -19.89
CA TYR A 322 1.68 11.55 -20.05
C TYR A 322 1.41 13.04 -20.34
N GLU A 323 0.50 13.36 -21.27
CA GLU A 323 0.16 14.73 -21.66
C GLU A 323 -0.45 15.53 -20.51
N ARG A 324 -1.41 14.95 -19.77
CA ARG A 324 -2.04 15.59 -18.60
C ARG A 324 -1.00 16.00 -17.55
N HIS A 325 0.01 15.16 -17.34
CA HIS A 325 1.02 15.38 -16.32
C HIS A 325 2.15 16.33 -16.75
N LEU A 326 2.15 16.76 -18.01
CA LEU A 326 3.02 17.82 -18.51
C LEU A 326 2.28 19.17 -18.61
N ASP A 327 1.01 19.25 -18.19
CA ASP A 327 0.23 20.48 -18.18
C ASP A 327 0.84 21.52 -17.22
N PRO A 328 1.31 22.68 -17.72
CA PRO A 328 1.87 23.74 -16.88
C PRO A 328 0.89 24.25 -15.81
N ALA A 329 -0.42 24.25 -16.10
CA ALA A 329 -1.42 24.68 -15.13
C ALA A 329 -1.52 23.70 -13.95
N GLN A 330 -1.38 22.40 -14.21
CA GLN A 330 -1.30 21.39 -13.17
C GLN A 330 -0.03 21.58 -12.33
N HIS A 331 1.11 21.83 -12.95
CA HIS A 331 2.38 22.07 -12.24
C HIS A 331 2.30 23.27 -11.32
N ALA A 332 1.75 24.39 -11.82
CA ALA A 332 1.54 25.60 -11.04
C ALA A 332 0.64 25.35 -9.82
N ARG A 333 -0.44 24.56 -9.98
CA ARG A 333 -1.32 24.18 -8.86
C ARG A 333 -0.60 23.36 -7.80
N TRP A 334 0.19 22.38 -8.21
CA TRP A 334 0.97 21.57 -7.27
C TRP A 334 1.99 22.40 -6.52
N LYS A 335 2.70 23.29 -7.22
CA LYS A 335 3.66 24.21 -6.62
C LYS A 335 2.99 25.13 -5.60
N ALA A 336 1.86 25.73 -5.95
CA ALA A 336 1.08 26.58 -5.05
C ALA A 336 0.64 25.84 -3.77
N LEU A 337 0.24 24.56 -3.89
CA LEU A 337 -0.11 23.72 -2.73
C LEU A 337 1.12 23.41 -1.87
N ILE A 338 2.27 23.17 -2.48
CA ILE A 338 3.53 22.90 -1.76
C ILE A 338 4.04 24.16 -1.05
N THR A 339 3.92 25.34 -1.66
CA THR A 339 4.49 26.60 -1.13
C THR A 339 3.50 27.45 -0.34
N GLY A 340 2.23 27.04 -0.21
CA GLY A 340 1.22 27.80 0.53
C GLY A 340 1.52 27.90 2.03
N ASP A 341 1.06 28.98 2.67
CA ASP A 341 1.38 29.30 4.09
C ASP A 341 0.33 28.82 5.12
N THR A 342 -0.68 28.07 4.70
CA THR A 342 -1.79 27.67 5.58
C THR A 342 -1.52 26.35 6.29
N GLY A 343 -1.73 26.33 7.61
CA GLY A 343 -1.65 25.16 8.50
C GLY A 343 -0.23 24.59 8.59
N ARG A 344 0.45 24.76 9.73
CA ARG A 344 1.72 24.06 9.99
C ARG A 344 1.59 23.27 11.27
N ARG A 345 1.44 21.96 11.14
CA ARG A 345 1.56 21.00 12.23
C ARG A 345 3.04 20.70 12.47
N ASP A 346 3.36 20.52 13.73
CA ASP A 346 4.67 20.05 14.17
C ASP A 346 4.70 18.52 14.11
N PHE A 347 5.59 17.96 13.29
CA PHE A 347 5.79 16.52 13.16
C PHE A 347 6.10 15.84 14.49
N ALA A 348 6.82 16.51 15.39
CA ALA A 348 7.16 15.98 16.71
C ALA A 348 5.93 15.76 17.62
N THR A 349 4.77 16.33 17.26
CA THR A 349 3.51 16.12 18.00
C THR A 349 2.74 14.89 17.54
N VAL A 350 3.13 14.24 16.45
CA VAL A 350 2.45 13.04 15.95
C VAL A 350 2.81 11.83 16.83
N PRO A 351 1.82 11.14 17.43
CA PRO A 351 2.09 10.04 18.35
C PRO A 351 2.65 8.81 17.62
N GLY A 352 3.69 8.20 18.21
CA GLY A 352 4.17 6.89 17.84
C GLY A 352 3.42 5.77 18.54
N LEU A 353 3.12 4.71 17.80
CA LEU A 353 2.40 3.51 18.25
C LEU A 353 3.21 2.21 18.08
N ALA A 354 4.44 2.32 17.56
CA ALA A 354 5.25 1.15 17.27
C ALA A 354 5.74 0.45 18.55
N GLY A 355 5.51 -0.86 18.61
CA GLY A 355 6.07 -1.75 19.61
C GLY A 355 7.51 -2.18 19.30
N ARG A 356 8.04 -3.09 20.10
CA ARG A 356 9.34 -3.75 19.96
C ARG A 356 9.33 -4.84 18.89
N THR A 357 8.18 -5.51 18.70
CA THR A 357 8.00 -6.60 17.74
C THR A 357 6.99 -6.21 16.66
N VAL A 358 6.94 -6.98 15.57
CA VAL A 358 5.96 -6.77 14.49
C VAL A 358 4.56 -7.21 14.94
N GLU A 359 4.51 -8.20 15.83
CA GLU A 359 3.30 -8.75 16.42
C GLU A 359 2.61 -7.71 17.32
N GLU A 360 3.37 -6.95 18.11
CA GLU A 360 2.85 -5.82 18.88
C GLU A 360 2.29 -4.72 17.97
N ASP A 361 2.96 -4.41 16.84
CA ASP A 361 2.43 -3.46 15.86
C ASP A 361 1.12 -3.95 15.25
N LEU A 362 1.05 -5.23 14.87
CA LEU A 362 -0.15 -5.82 14.26
C LEU A 362 -1.32 -5.84 15.26
N ALA A 363 -1.08 -6.19 16.52
CA ALA A 363 -2.08 -6.13 17.57
C ALA A 363 -2.63 -4.70 17.73
N CYS A 364 -1.73 -3.70 17.79
CA CYS A 364 -2.13 -2.31 17.84
C CYS A 364 -2.99 -1.91 16.63
N GLN A 365 -2.58 -2.28 15.42
CA GLN A 365 -3.34 -1.97 14.19
C GLN A 365 -4.75 -2.57 14.21
N LEU A 366 -4.90 -3.82 14.66
CA LEU A 366 -6.20 -4.48 14.81
C LEU A 366 -7.07 -3.77 15.85
N ASP A 367 -6.51 -3.35 16.97
CA ASP A 367 -7.23 -2.59 18.01
C ASP A 367 -7.68 -1.22 17.51
N ARG A 368 -6.87 -0.56 16.69
CA ARG A 368 -7.23 0.72 16.02
C ARG A 368 -8.41 0.54 15.06
N LEU A 369 -8.44 -0.54 14.28
CA LEU A 369 -9.61 -0.86 13.44
C LEU A 369 -10.87 -1.09 14.27
N ARG A 370 -10.78 -1.88 15.35
CA ARG A 370 -11.92 -2.12 16.27
C ARG A 370 -12.44 -0.82 16.86
N ALA A 371 -11.53 0.06 17.30
CA ALA A 371 -11.89 1.36 17.87
C ALA A 371 -12.63 2.27 16.87
N ALA A 372 -12.41 2.08 15.57
CA ALA A 372 -13.09 2.80 14.49
C ALA A 372 -14.37 2.10 13.99
N GLY A 373 -14.83 1.03 14.64
CA GLY A 373 -16.03 0.28 14.24
C GLY A 373 -15.86 -0.60 13.01
N ILE A 374 -14.62 -0.95 12.66
CA ILE A 374 -14.33 -1.98 11.66
C ILE A 374 -14.32 -3.34 12.37
N GLU A 375 -15.15 -4.26 11.88
CA GLU A 375 -15.45 -5.53 12.56
C GLU A 375 -14.85 -6.76 11.85
N GLU A 376 -14.43 -6.60 10.60
CA GLU A 376 -13.94 -7.69 9.76
C GLU A 376 -12.60 -7.33 9.14
N ALA A 377 -11.62 -8.23 9.24
CA ALA A 377 -10.35 -8.13 8.53
C ALA A 377 -9.91 -9.53 8.11
N VAL A 378 -10.19 -9.92 6.86
CA VAL A 378 -10.01 -11.29 6.38
C VAL A 378 -8.66 -11.42 5.68
N ALA A 379 -7.76 -12.20 6.28
CA ALA A 379 -6.46 -12.52 5.72
C ALA A 379 -6.51 -13.84 4.94
N VAL A 380 -6.11 -13.81 3.67
CA VAL A 380 -5.90 -14.99 2.83
C VAL A 380 -4.40 -15.23 2.71
N ASP A 381 -3.93 -16.34 3.26
CA ASP A 381 -2.53 -16.75 3.20
C ASP A 381 -2.19 -17.32 1.81
N LEU A 382 -1.45 -16.54 1.02
CA LEU A 382 -0.99 -16.90 -0.31
C LEU A 382 0.42 -17.51 -0.30
N THR A 383 0.94 -17.88 0.87
CA THR A 383 2.23 -18.55 1.02
C THR A 383 2.24 -19.85 0.22
N LYS A 384 3.32 -20.03 -0.54
CA LYS A 384 3.59 -21.24 -1.30
C LYS A 384 4.63 -22.07 -0.55
N PRO A 385 4.30 -23.28 -0.06
CA PRO A 385 5.22 -24.09 0.75
C PRO A 385 6.57 -24.34 0.07
N GLU A 386 6.59 -24.48 -1.26
CA GLU A 386 7.79 -24.70 -2.07
C GLU A 386 8.78 -23.52 -2.04
N PHE A 387 8.34 -22.32 -1.69
CA PHE A 387 9.19 -21.12 -1.57
C PHE A 387 9.40 -20.68 -0.13
N GLY A 388 8.45 -20.95 0.77
CA GLY A 388 8.54 -20.53 2.17
C GLY A 388 8.55 -19.01 2.37
N ILE A 389 7.97 -18.26 1.43
CA ILE A 389 7.87 -16.79 1.50
C ILE A 389 6.44 -16.41 1.90
N ALA A 390 6.33 -15.69 3.02
CA ALA A 390 5.04 -15.24 3.53
C ALA A 390 4.45 -14.17 2.60
N VAL A 391 3.27 -14.47 2.04
CA VAL A 391 2.48 -13.52 1.23
C VAL A 391 1.04 -13.59 1.69
N VAL A 392 0.45 -12.45 2.00
CA VAL A 392 -0.92 -12.34 2.50
C VAL A 392 -1.68 -11.35 1.64
N ARG A 393 -2.93 -11.69 1.34
CA ARG A 393 -3.94 -10.72 0.90
C ARG A 393 -4.87 -10.42 2.06
N LEU A 394 -4.98 -9.16 2.44
CA LEU A 394 -5.91 -8.69 3.44
C LEU A 394 -7.11 -7.99 2.77
N VAL A 395 -8.31 -8.33 3.21
CA VAL A 395 -9.57 -7.72 2.76
C VAL A 395 -10.29 -7.17 4.00
N ILE A 396 -10.49 -5.85 4.04
CA ILE A 396 -11.11 -5.16 5.18
C ILE A 396 -12.36 -4.43 4.67
N PRO A 397 -13.55 -5.03 4.82
CA PRO A 397 -14.79 -4.36 4.50
C PRO A 397 -14.97 -3.10 5.34
N GLY A 398 -15.40 -2.04 4.67
CA GLY A 398 -15.67 -0.74 5.28
C GLY A 398 -14.54 0.26 5.12
N LEU A 399 -13.30 -0.15 4.79
CA LEU A 399 -12.26 0.78 4.36
C LEU A 399 -12.46 1.19 2.90
N GLU A 400 -12.10 2.43 2.58
CA GLU A 400 -12.22 2.94 1.21
C GLU A 400 -11.15 2.37 0.27
N GLY A 401 -11.51 2.28 -1.01
CA GLY A 401 -10.60 1.92 -2.09
C GLY A 401 -9.77 3.09 -2.62
N LEU A 402 -9.03 2.85 -3.71
CA LEU A 402 -8.35 3.91 -4.45
C LEU A 402 -9.37 4.76 -5.21
N ASP A 403 -9.56 6.00 -4.78
CA ASP A 403 -10.42 6.99 -5.43
C ASP A 403 -9.95 7.44 -6.82
N SER A 404 -8.71 7.12 -7.19
CA SER A 404 -8.17 7.35 -8.53
C SER A 404 -8.69 6.37 -9.58
N SER A 405 -9.37 5.29 -9.18
CA SER A 405 -10.02 4.38 -10.13
C SER A 405 -11.20 5.11 -10.79
N PRO A 406 -11.31 5.14 -12.14
CA PRO A 406 -12.39 5.83 -12.84
C PRO A 406 -13.79 5.37 -12.40
N ASP A 407 -13.88 4.09 -12.02
CA ASP A 407 -15.12 3.45 -11.61
C ASP A 407 -15.22 3.33 -10.08
N TYR A 408 -14.43 4.07 -9.30
CA TYR A 408 -14.55 4.04 -7.84
C TYR A 408 -15.94 4.51 -7.39
N ALA A 409 -16.63 3.65 -6.62
CA ALA A 409 -17.84 4.03 -5.90
C ALA A 409 -17.50 4.28 -4.42
N MET A 410 -17.85 5.46 -3.91
CA MET A 410 -17.65 5.81 -2.50
C MET A 410 -18.30 4.77 -1.57
N GLY A 411 -17.58 4.34 -0.55
CA GLY A 411 -18.11 3.59 0.59
C GLY A 411 -18.77 4.50 1.63
N ALA A 412 -19.06 3.93 2.80
CA ALA A 412 -19.74 4.64 3.88
C ALA A 412 -18.89 5.75 4.51
N ARG A 413 -17.56 5.54 4.63
CA ARG A 413 -16.64 6.50 5.26
C ARG A 413 -16.45 7.71 4.36
N ALA A 414 -16.24 7.47 3.06
CA ALA A 414 -16.15 8.51 2.03
C ALA A 414 -17.43 9.34 1.92
N ARG A 415 -18.61 8.70 1.93
CA ARG A 415 -19.90 9.41 1.95
C ARG A 415 -20.05 10.29 3.18
N ALA A 416 -19.68 9.80 4.36
CA ALA A 416 -19.74 10.58 5.59
C ALA A 416 -18.86 11.85 5.53
N VAL A 417 -17.63 11.74 5.01
CA VAL A 417 -16.75 12.91 4.83
C VAL A 417 -17.29 13.88 3.77
N ALA A 418 -17.89 13.36 2.70
CA ALA A 418 -18.50 14.15 1.63
C ALA A 418 -19.86 14.78 2.01
N GLY A 419 -20.44 14.42 3.15
CA GLY A 419 -21.76 14.88 3.59
C GLY A 419 -22.93 14.32 2.78
N LEU A 420 -22.80 13.08 2.28
CA LEU A 420 -23.77 12.38 1.42
C LEU A 420 -24.62 11.34 2.15
#